data_AF-A0A2D9TS40-F1
#
_entry.id   AF-A0A2D9TS40-F1
#
_cell.length_a   1.000
_cell.length_b   1.000
_cell.length_c   1.000
_cell.angle_alpha   90.00
_cell.angle_beta   90.00
_cell.angle_gamma   90.00
#
_symmetry.space_group_name_H-M   'P 1'
#
loop_
_entity.id
_entity.type
_entity.pdbx_description
1 polymer ?
#
loop_
_entity_poly.entity_id
_entity_poly.type
_entity_poly.pdbx_seq_one_letter_code
_entity_poly.pdbx_strand_id
1 'polypeptide(L)'
;MAGGKPTGIHDRAGHHRIRWDCVFMSETTAERQQQERKITAADVANYLRENPGFFLNRPDILYDMELPHAQGSASSLLERQASVLRNRNTELRHKLNDFVSIARDNDKLFNRIRVLGLALLEAGNLAELSSRLRQVLLKEFRLDEANLFLFKSSAESGPFSVTSQSDVQAAVGGLMRGDRIICTTLRQREMTFLFPGFEHSDGSAALIPLHFNGELGLLALGSHDPNHFNSNMDTTFARYVGDILSRRLYHFLK
;
A
#
# COMPACT_ATOMS: atom_id res chain seq x y z
N MET A 1 -68.45 5.48 26.49
CA MET A 1 -69.58 4.98 25.68
C MET A 1 -70.04 6.07 24.75
N ALA A 2 -70.29 5.70 23.48
CA ALA A 2 -71.06 6.42 22.46
C ALA A 2 -70.63 7.87 22.16
N GLY A 3 -70.30 8.25 20.93
CA GLY A 3 -70.77 7.74 19.64
C GLY A 3 -71.37 8.91 18.85
N GLY A 4 -71.29 8.82 17.53
CA GLY A 4 -72.24 9.49 16.63
C GLY A 4 -71.74 10.77 15.97
N LYS A 5 -71.47 10.65 14.67
CA LYS A 5 -71.39 11.74 13.67
C LYS A 5 -72.63 12.65 13.73
N PRO A 6 -72.56 13.85 13.11
CA PRO A 6 -73.18 13.95 11.79
C PRO A 6 -72.43 14.82 10.77
N THR A 7 -72.85 14.60 9.53
CA THR A 7 -72.52 15.23 8.24
C THR A 7 -73.15 16.62 8.04
N GLY A 8 -72.55 17.51 7.24
CA GLY A 8 -73.28 18.60 6.56
C GLY A 8 -72.51 19.88 6.17
N ILE A 9 -72.06 19.93 4.91
CA ILE A 9 -72.14 21.01 3.89
C ILE A 9 -72.17 22.51 4.32
N HIS A 10 -71.20 23.31 3.83
CA HIS A 10 -71.29 24.66 3.19
C HIS A 10 -69.86 25.25 3.05
N ASP A 11 -69.24 25.38 1.88
CA ASP A 11 -69.33 26.38 0.79
C ASP A 11 -68.60 27.74 1.04
N ARG A 12 -67.73 28.07 0.07
CA ARG A 12 -67.11 29.37 -0.36
C ARG A 12 -66.01 30.06 0.45
N ALA A 13 -64.84 30.16 -0.20
CA ALA A 13 -64.31 31.36 -0.89
C ALA A 13 -62.95 30.93 -1.47
N GLY A 14 -62.56 31.15 -2.73
CA GLY A 14 -62.82 32.20 -3.70
C GLY A 14 -61.48 32.40 -4.41
N HIS A 15 -61.50 32.49 -5.75
CA HIS A 15 -60.79 33.51 -6.55
C HIS A 15 -60.65 33.06 -8.03
N HIS A 16 -61.23 33.92 -8.88
CA HIS A 16 -60.86 34.25 -10.25
C HIS A 16 -60.86 33.18 -11.37
N ARG A 17 -62.03 33.11 -12.03
CA ARG A 17 -62.29 33.54 -13.44
C ARG A 17 -61.02 34.12 -14.12
N ILE A 18 -60.62 33.71 -15.33
CA ILE A 18 -61.32 34.03 -16.59
C ILE A 18 -61.09 32.94 -17.65
N ARG A 19 -62.22 32.67 -18.32
CA ARG A 19 -62.53 31.78 -19.42
C ARG A 19 -62.42 32.57 -20.74
N TRP A 20 -61.79 31.98 -21.75
CA TRP A 20 -61.99 32.38 -23.15
C TRP A 20 -62.89 31.31 -23.80
N ASP A 21 -64.11 31.72 -24.13
CA ASP A 21 -65.07 30.91 -24.88
C ASP A 21 -64.75 30.93 -26.38
N CYS A 22 -64.68 29.73 -26.95
CA CYS A 22 -65.38 29.24 -28.15
C CYS A 22 -65.43 30.11 -29.42
N VAL A 23 -65.16 29.49 -30.59
CA VAL A 23 -66.09 29.40 -31.74
C VAL A 23 -65.49 28.55 -32.88
N PHE A 24 -66.12 27.38 -33.08
CA PHE A 24 -66.58 26.77 -34.34
C PHE A 24 -65.71 25.91 -35.31
N MET A 25 -66.35 24.77 -35.65
CA MET A 25 -66.29 23.89 -36.85
C MET A 25 -65.43 22.60 -36.81
N SER A 26 -66.12 21.54 -36.37
CA SER A 26 -66.20 20.15 -36.87
C SER A 26 -65.10 19.52 -37.75
N GLU A 27 -64.81 18.25 -37.38
CA GLU A 27 -64.08 17.17 -38.08
C GLU A 27 -62.54 17.36 -38.12
N THR A 28 -61.68 16.47 -37.63
CA THR A 28 -61.69 14.99 -37.70
C THR A 28 -60.91 14.41 -36.51
N THR A 29 -61.40 13.31 -35.96
CA THR A 29 -60.71 12.48 -34.96
C THR A 29 -59.43 11.90 -35.56
N ALA A 30 -58.26 12.36 -35.10
CA ALA A 30 -56.97 11.72 -35.40
C ALA A 30 -56.15 11.62 -34.11
N GLU A 31 -56.31 10.48 -33.45
CA GLU A 31 -55.63 10.08 -32.23
C GLU A 31 -54.10 10.07 -32.42
N ARG A 32 -53.37 10.81 -31.59
CA ARG A 32 -51.94 10.58 -31.35
C ARG A 32 -51.79 9.34 -30.48
N GLN A 33 -51.61 8.17 -31.11
CA GLN A 33 -51.11 6.98 -30.44
C GLN A 33 -49.58 6.96 -30.53
N GLN A 34 -48.92 7.25 -29.42
CA GLN A 34 -47.49 7.03 -29.26
C GLN A 34 -47.26 5.53 -29.02
N GLN A 35 -46.97 4.81 -30.09
CA GLN A 35 -46.81 3.36 -30.08
C GLN A 35 -45.38 3.00 -29.62
N GLU A 36 -45.26 2.31 -28.49
CA GLU A 36 -44.02 1.64 -28.07
C GLU A 36 -43.63 0.59 -29.12
N ARG A 37 -42.82 0.98 -30.09
CA ARG A 37 -42.23 0.05 -31.06
C ARG A 37 -41.17 -0.79 -30.36
N LYS A 38 -41.50 -2.04 -30.05
CA LYS A 38 -40.49 -3.07 -29.72
C LYS A 38 -39.59 -3.26 -30.93
N ILE A 39 -38.32 -2.89 -30.80
CA ILE A 39 -37.31 -3.10 -31.84
C ILE A 39 -37.12 -4.62 -32.00
N THR A 40 -37.32 -5.13 -33.20
CA THR A 40 -37.09 -6.54 -33.50
C THR A 40 -35.65 -6.77 -33.97
N ALA A 41 -35.16 -8.01 -33.88
CA ALA A 41 -33.83 -8.37 -34.39
C ALA A 41 -33.68 -8.08 -35.90
N ALA A 42 -34.77 -8.18 -36.67
CA ALA A 42 -34.78 -7.85 -38.10
C ALA A 42 -34.57 -6.35 -38.34
N ASP A 43 -35.12 -5.50 -37.48
CA ASP A 43 -34.94 -4.04 -37.58
C ASP A 43 -33.50 -3.64 -37.29
N VAL A 44 -32.86 -4.25 -36.28
CA VAL A 44 -31.44 -4.04 -35.97
C VAL A 44 -30.56 -4.52 -37.13
N ALA A 45 -30.86 -5.67 -37.71
CA ALA A 45 -30.09 -6.22 -38.84
C ALA A 45 -30.21 -5.34 -40.10
N ASN A 46 -31.40 -4.82 -40.40
CA ASN A 46 -31.60 -3.90 -41.53
C ASN A 46 -30.84 -2.58 -41.30
N TYR A 47 -30.93 -2.04 -40.08
CA TYR A 47 -30.22 -0.82 -39.72
C TYR A 47 -28.71 -0.95 -39.86
N LEU A 48 -28.12 -2.07 -39.43
CA LEU A 48 -26.69 -2.33 -39.58
C LEU A 48 -26.27 -2.53 -41.04
N ARG A 49 -27.12 -3.09 -41.90
CA ARG A 49 -26.84 -3.21 -43.35
C ARG A 49 -26.87 -1.87 -44.06
N GLU A 50 -27.78 -0.99 -43.69
CA GLU A 50 -27.88 0.37 -44.24
C GLU A 50 -26.78 1.29 -43.70
N ASN A 51 -26.16 0.94 -42.57
CA ASN A 51 -25.11 1.74 -41.91
C ASN A 51 -23.83 0.90 -41.68
N PRO A 52 -23.09 0.53 -42.73
CA PRO A 52 -21.91 -0.34 -42.63
C PRO A 52 -20.76 0.26 -41.81
N GLY A 53 -20.69 1.60 -41.68
CA GLY A 53 -19.71 2.30 -40.84
C GLY A 53 -20.10 2.47 -39.37
N PHE A 54 -21.25 1.92 -38.94
CA PHE A 54 -21.81 2.13 -37.60
C PHE A 54 -20.81 1.83 -36.46
N PHE A 55 -20.06 0.73 -36.58
CA PHE A 55 -19.10 0.30 -35.57
C PHE A 55 -17.75 1.04 -35.62
N LEU A 56 -17.43 1.73 -36.72
CA LEU A 56 -16.23 2.59 -36.80
C LEU A 56 -16.42 3.85 -35.95
N ASN A 57 -17.64 4.36 -35.90
CA ASN A 57 -18.00 5.57 -35.14
C ASN A 57 -18.37 5.26 -33.68
N ARG A 58 -18.53 3.98 -33.32
CA ARG A 58 -18.90 3.51 -31.97
C ARG A 58 -18.12 2.24 -31.58
N PRO A 59 -16.78 2.34 -31.43
CA PRO A 59 -15.94 1.19 -31.08
C PRO A 59 -16.18 0.71 -29.64
N ASP A 60 -16.72 1.57 -28.77
CA ASP A 60 -17.18 1.27 -27.42
C ASP A 60 -18.18 0.10 -27.38
N ILE A 61 -19.15 0.07 -28.30
CA ILE A 61 -20.18 -0.97 -28.36
C ILE A 61 -19.58 -2.35 -28.72
N LEU A 62 -18.46 -2.40 -29.44
CA LEU A 62 -17.75 -3.64 -29.76
C LEU A 62 -16.99 -4.23 -28.57
N TYR A 63 -16.58 -3.39 -27.60
CA TYR A 63 -15.90 -3.88 -26.39
C TYR A 63 -16.85 -4.59 -25.43
N ASP A 64 -18.12 -4.19 -25.41
CA ASP A 64 -19.14 -4.69 -24.49
C ASP A 64 -19.97 -5.87 -25.06
N MET A 65 -19.75 -6.25 -26.32
CA MET A 65 -20.54 -7.29 -27.00
C MET A 65 -19.86 -8.67 -26.95
N GLU A 66 -20.52 -9.65 -26.33
CA GLU A 66 -20.13 -11.06 -26.44
C GLU A 66 -20.73 -11.65 -27.73
N LEU A 67 -19.88 -11.90 -28.73
CA LEU A 67 -20.28 -12.50 -30.01
C LEU A 67 -19.96 -14.01 -30.02
N PRO A 68 -20.95 -14.91 -29.97
CA PRO A 68 -20.72 -16.34 -30.17
C PRO A 68 -20.77 -16.68 -31.68
N HIS A 69 -19.62 -16.78 -32.37
CA HIS A 69 -19.62 -16.98 -33.84
C HIS A 69 -18.63 -18.06 -34.34
N ALA A 70 -19.01 -18.67 -35.48
CA ALA A 70 -18.58 -19.98 -35.96
C ALA A 70 -17.31 -19.99 -36.84
N GLN A 71 -16.52 -21.05 -36.64
CA GLN A 71 -15.45 -21.68 -37.44
C GLN A 71 -15.13 -21.03 -38.82
N GLY A 72 -14.00 -20.29 -38.88
CA GLY A 72 -13.30 -19.88 -40.10
C GLY A 72 -11.78 -19.74 -39.84
N SER A 73 -10.92 -20.25 -40.73
CA SER A 73 -9.47 -20.37 -40.48
C SER A 73 -8.71 -19.04 -40.40
N ALA A 74 -9.20 -17.99 -41.05
CA ALA A 74 -8.57 -16.66 -41.04
C ALA A 74 -9.00 -15.78 -39.83
N SER A 75 -10.20 -15.97 -39.29
CA SER A 75 -10.66 -15.28 -38.07
C SER A 75 -9.97 -15.82 -36.82
N SER A 76 -9.64 -17.12 -36.80
CA SER A 76 -8.89 -17.75 -35.70
C SER A 76 -7.53 -17.11 -35.42
N LEU A 77 -6.80 -16.64 -36.45
CA LEU A 77 -5.50 -15.98 -36.27
C LEU A 77 -5.64 -14.56 -35.73
N LEU A 78 -6.59 -13.78 -36.22
CA LEU A 78 -6.82 -12.42 -35.72
C LEU A 78 -7.36 -12.45 -34.29
N GLU A 79 -8.24 -13.40 -33.96
CA GLU A 79 -8.71 -13.65 -32.59
C GLU A 79 -7.57 -14.07 -31.67
N ARG A 80 -6.73 -15.00 -32.13
CA ARG A 80 -5.55 -15.42 -31.37
C ARG A 80 -4.58 -14.25 -31.18
N GLN A 81 -4.37 -13.41 -32.18
CA GLN A 81 -3.53 -12.21 -32.08
C GLN A 81 -4.11 -11.17 -31.12
N ALA A 82 -5.41 -10.91 -31.19
CA ALA A 82 -6.11 -10.00 -30.28
C ALA A 82 -6.07 -10.52 -28.83
N SER A 83 -6.28 -11.84 -28.63
CA SER A 83 -6.16 -12.51 -27.34
C SER A 83 -4.73 -12.41 -26.79
N VAL A 84 -3.72 -12.68 -27.62
CA VAL A 84 -2.29 -12.53 -27.23
C VAL A 84 -1.97 -11.09 -26.86
N LEU A 85 -2.45 -10.10 -27.63
CA LEU A 85 -2.25 -8.68 -27.33
C LEU A 85 -2.95 -8.26 -26.03
N ARG A 86 -4.17 -8.74 -25.78
CA ARG A 86 -4.90 -8.51 -24.52
C ARG A 86 -4.14 -9.12 -23.34
N ASN A 87 -3.72 -10.38 -23.45
CA ASN A 87 -2.94 -11.05 -22.41
C ASN A 87 -1.64 -10.29 -22.13
N ARG A 88 -0.94 -9.85 -23.18
CA ARG A 88 0.28 -9.06 -23.04
C ARG A 88 0.03 -7.69 -22.41
N ASN A 89 -1.06 -7.03 -22.78
CA ASN A 89 -1.44 -5.74 -22.18
C ASN A 89 -1.74 -5.90 -20.69
N THR A 90 -2.48 -6.94 -20.30
CA THR A 90 -2.76 -7.27 -18.91
C THR A 90 -1.48 -7.58 -18.14
N GLU A 91 -0.58 -8.40 -18.71
CA GLU A 91 0.73 -8.69 -18.12
C GLU A 91 1.58 -7.41 -17.91
N LEU A 92 1.59 -6.51 -18.90
CA LEU A 92 2.31 -5.23 -18.80
C LEU A 92 1.69 -4.31 -17.74
N ARG A 93 0.36 -4.27 -17.62
CA ARG A 93 -0.33 -3.51 -16.57
C ARG A 93 0.00 -4.06 -15.18
N HIS A 94 0.05 -5.38 -15.02
CA HIS A 94 0.48 -6.01 -13.77
C HIS A 94 1.92 -5.61 -13.41
N LYS A 95 2.86 -5.76 -14.35
CA LYS A 95 4.26 -5.36 -14.13
C LYS A 95 4.41 -3.87 -13.79
N LEU A 96 3.63 -3.00 -14.45
CA LEU A 96 3.64 -1.57 -14.14
C LEU A 96 3.13 -1.32 -12.71
N ASN A 97 2.04 -1.98 -12.31
CA ASN A 97 1.52 -1.86 -10.96
C ASN A 97 2.52 -2.36 -9.92
N ASP A 98 3.24 -3.45 -10.20
CA ASP A 98 4.32 -3.95 -9.35
C ASP A 98 5.43 -2.90 -9.19
N PHE A 99 5.89 -2.29 -10.29
CA PHE A 99 6.88 -1.23 -10.24
C PHE A 99 6.40 0.01 -9.47
N VAL A 100 5.15 0.42 -9.65
CA VAL A 100 4.57 1.54 -8.88
C VAL A 100 4.49 1.18 -7.40
N SER A 101 4.18 -0.07 -7.05
CA SER A 101 4.19 -0.51 -5.65
C SER A 101 5.59 -0.44 -5.05
N ILE A 102 6.60 -0.97 -5.77
CA ILE A 102 8.01 -0.91 -5.35
C ILE A 102 8.46 0.54 -5.17
N ALA A 103 8.11 1.44 -6.09
CA ALA A 103 8.45 2.86 -5.99
C ALA A 103 7.82 3.50 -4.74
N ARG A 104 6.55 3.22 -4.45
CA ARG A 104 5.88 3.72 -3.24
C ARG A 104 6.50 3.19 -1.96
N ASP A 105 6.92 1.92 -1.94
CA ASP A 105 7.55 1.33 -0.76
C ASP A 105 8.96 1.89 -0.54
N ASN A 106 9.69 2.17 -1.62
CA ASN A 106 10.97 2.88 -1.57
C ASN A 106 10.82 4.32 -1.06
N ASP A 107 9.80 5.05 -1.50
CA ASP A 107 9.53 6.42 -1.01
C ASP A 107 9.22 6.42 0.49
N LYS A 108 8.42 5.45 0.96
CA LYS A 108 8.16 5.27 2.40
C LYS A 108 9.44 4.97 3.15
N LEU A 109 10.26 4.06 2.64
CA LEU A 109 11.55 3.71 3.25
C LEU A 109 12.41 4.97 3.37
N PHE A 110 12.64 5.68 2.26
CA PHE A 110 13.42 6.92 2.21
C PHE A 110 12.94 7.96 3.23
N ASN A 111 11.63 8.16 3.35
CA ASN A 111 11.10 9.09 4.33
C ASN A 111 11.41 8.66 5.78
N ARG A 112 11.33 7.36 6.09
CA ARG A 112 11.72 6.83 7.42
C ARG A 112 13.22 7.03 7.68
N ILE A 113 14.07 6.84 6.67
CA ILE A 113 15.52 7.14 6.76
C ILE A 113 15.73 8.60 7.15
N ARG A 114 15.05 9.52 6.44
CA ARG A 114 15.17 10.95 6.66
C ARG A 114 14.73 11.33 8.08
N VAL A 115 13.60 10.80 8.53
CA VAL A 115 13.10 11.00 9.90
C VAL A 115 14.12 10.51 10.93
N LEU A 116 14.67 9.31 10.75
CA LEU A 116 15.71 8.78 11.64
C LEU A 116 16.96 9.65 11.65
N GLY A 117 17.48 10.00 10.47
CA GLY A 117 18.67 10.84 10.35
C GLY A 117 18.53 12.17 11.07
N LEU A 118 17.39 12.85 10.89
CA LEU A 118 17.09 14.11 11.59
C LEU A 118 17.00 13.90 13.11
N ALA A 119 16.30 12.85 13.57
CA ALA A 119 16.17 12.55 14.98
C ALA A 119 17.53 12.28 15.66
N LEU A 120 18.47 11.63 14.97
CA LEU A 120 19.83 11.39 15.47
C LEU A 120 20.71 12.66 15.48
N LEU A 121 20.48 13.58 14.54
CA LEU A 121 21.19 14.85 14.49
C LEU A 121 20.72 15.82 15.59
N GLU A 122 19.43 15.80 15.91
CA GLU A 122 18.83 16.65 16.95
C GLU A 122 19.16 16.22 18.38
N ALA A 123 19.61 14.98 18.58
CA ALA A 123 19.95 14.47 19.92
C ALA A 123 21.14 15.24 20.51
N GLY A 124 20.98 15.75 21.75
CA GLY A 124 21.99 16.55 22.44
C GLY A 124 22.98 15.75 23.30
N ASN A 125 22.67 14.50 23.64
CA ASN A 125 23.51 13.60 24.44
C ASN A 125 23.27 12.13 24.06
N LEU A 126 24.01 11.22 24.68
CA LEU A 126 23.97 9.79 24.36
C LEU A 126 22.64 9.14 24.77
N ALA A 127 22.09 9.51 25.93
CA ALA A 127 20.80 9.02 26.41
C ALA A 127 19.65 9.43 25.46
N GLU A 128 19.65 10.67 24.98
CA GLU A 128 18.66 11.15 24.01
C GLU A 128 18.85 10.49 22.64
N LEU A 129 20.09 10.32 22.18
CA LEU A 129 20.42 9.67 20.91
C LEU A 129 19.87 8.24 20.88
N SER A 130 20.19 7.45 21.90
CA SER A 130 19.73 6.06 22.02
C SER A 130 18.21 5.95 22.16
N SER A 131 17.59 6.85 22.91
CA SER A 131 16.12 6.89 23.08
C SER A 131 15.40 7.21 21.77
N ARG A 132 15.84 8.25 21.06
CA ARG A 132 15.30 8.63 19.74
C ARG A 132 15.52 7.51 18.71
N LEU A 133 16.71 6.90 18.70
CA LEU A 133 17.03 5.76 17.84
C LEU A 133 16.03 4.61 18.06
N ARG A 134 15.91 4.14 19.31
CA ARG A 134 15.00 3.03 19.65
C ARG A 134 13.56 3.39 19.29
N GLN A 135 13.11 4.60 19.62
CA GLN A 135 11.75 5.03 19.30
C GLN A 135 11.45 4.97 17.80
N VAL A 136 12.33 5.51 16.95
CA VAL A 136 12.12 5.54 15.50
C VAL A 136 12.19 4.13 14.91
N LEU A 137 13.13 3.30 15.36
CA LEU A 137 13.23 1.90 14.90
C LEU A 137 11.96 1.09 15.23
N LEU A 138 11.44 1.21 16.44
CA LEU A 138 10.23 0.46 16.83
C LEU A 138 8.97 1.03 16.16
N LYS A 139 8.80 2.35 16.10
CA LYS A 139 7.56 2.97 15.59
C LYS A 139 7.53 3.11 14.06
N GLU A 140 8.56 3.72 13.49
CA GLU A 140 8.58 4.05 12.06
C GLU A 140 9.01 2.85 11.22
N PHE A 141 10.02 2.11 11.68
CA PHE A 141 10.47 0.89 10.99
C PHE A 141 9.65 -0.35 11.35
N ARG A 142 8.80 -0.27 12.37
CA ARG A 142 7.94 -1.38 12.85
C ARG A 142 8.74 -2.64 13.17
N LEU A 143 9.90 -2.43 13.81
CA LEU A 143 10.70 -3.50 14.34
C LEU A 143 10.17 -3.92 15.70
N ASP A 144 10.32 -5.19 16.03
CA ASP A 144 9.86 -5.72 17.31
C ASP A 144 10.81 -5.32 18.43
N GLU A 145 12.13 -5.41 18.17
CA GLU A 145 13.16 -4.98 19.11
C GLU A 145 14.32 -4.26 18.46
N ALA A 146 14.97 -3.41 19.26
CA ALA A 146 16.22 -2.76 18.91
C ALA A 146 17.07 -2.53 20.16
N ASN A 147 18.31 -3.02 20.15
CA ASN A 147 19.26 -2.81 21.23
C ASN A 147 20.58 -2.25 20.70
N LEU A 148 21.08 -1.22 21.37
CA LEU A 148 22.35 -0.58 21.07
C LEU A 148 23.39 -1.03 22.10
N PHE A 149 24.40 -1.75 21.65
CA PHE A 149 25.55 -2.13 22.46
C PHE A 149 26.68 -1.13 22.25
N LEU A 150 27.29 -0.65 23.33
CA LEU A 150 28.45 0.23 23.32
C LEU A 150 29.66 -0.50 23.91
N PHE A 151 30.80 -0.41 23.24
CA PHE A 151 32.05 -1.04 23.68
C PHE A 151 32.90 -0.16 24.59
N LYS A 152 32.54 1.11 24.72
CA LYS A 152 33.14 2.04 25.66
C LYS A 152 32.20 2.30 26.83
N SER A 153 32.78 2.43 28.02
CA SER A 153 32.03 2.86 29.20
C SER A 153 31.44 4.25 28.99
N SER A 154 30.22 4.45 29.47
CA SER A 154 29.54 5.74 29.49
C SER A 154 29.03 6.03 30.90
N ALA A 155 29.10 7.29 31.31
CA ALA A 155 28.51 7.76 32.57
C ALA A 155 27.00 7.97 32.45
N GLU A 156 26.50 8.11 31.23
CA GLU A 156 25.07 8.25 30.95
C GLU A 156 24.37 6.89 31.02
N SER A 157 23.07 6.93 31.35
CA SER A 157 22.18 5.76 31.28
C SER A 157 21.08 6.04 30.26
N GLY A 158 20.67 5.01 29.53
CA GLY A 158 19.66 5.12 28.49
C GLY A 158 19.31 3.73 27.92
N PRO A 159 18.50 3.67 26.86
CA PRO A 159 18.14 2.42 26.20
C PRO A 159 19.31 1.91 25.31
N PHE A 160 20.45 1.65 25.95
CA PHE A 160 21.64 1.04 25.40
C PHE A 160 22.31 0.17 26.47
N SER A 161 23.11 -0.79 26.03
CA SER A 161 23.84 -1.73 26.88
C SER A 161 25.34 -1.48 26.73
N VAL A 162 26.07 -1.40 27.84
CA VAL A 162 27.55 -1.33 27.82
C VAL A 162 28.09 -2.74 27.99
N THR A 163 28.95 -3.19 27.09
CA THR A 163 29.54 -4.53 27.11
C THR A 163 30.89 -4.54 26.41
N SER A 164 31.68 -5.61 26.53
CA SER A 164 32.93 -5.73 25.78
C SER A 164 32.68 -6.32 24.39
N GLN A 165 33.57 -6.00 23.44
CA GLN A 165 33.54 -6.63 22.11
C GLN A 165 33.68 -8.16 22.20
N SER A 166 34.50 -8.65 23.15
CA SER A 166 34.68 -10.08 23.40
C SER A 166 33.41 -10.77 23.88
N ASP A 167 32.60 -10.12 24.72
CA ASP A 167 31.35 -10.72 25.22
C ASP A 167 30.32 -10.88 24.10
N VAL A 168 30.20 -9.86 23.24
CA VAL A 168 29.33 -9.94 22.05
C VAL A 168 29.80 -11.03 21.09
N GLN A 169 31.11 -11.13 20.84
CA GLN A 169 31.66 -12.20 20.00
C GLN A 169 31.45 -13.58 20.60
N ALA A 170 31.53 -13.72 21.93
CA ALA A 170 31.26 -14.99 22.60
C ALA A 170 29.79 -15.39 22.52
N ALA A 171 28.88 -14.42 22.66
CA ALA A 171 27.43 -14.68 22.65
C ALA A 171 26.87 -14.94 21.25
N VAL A 172 27.32 -14.17 20.25
CA VAL A 172 26.81 -14.22 18.87
C VAL A 172 27.76 -15.01 17.95
N GLY A 173 28.85 -15.55 18.50
CA GLY A 173 29.78 -16.43 17.81
C GLY A 173 30.44 -15.80 16.57
N GLY A 174 30.93 -16.66 15.68
CA GLY A 174 31.61 -16.27 14.43
C GLY A 174 30.72 -15.56 13.40
N LEU A 175 29.51 -15.13 13.76
CA LEU A 175 28.67 -14.25 12.95
C LEU A 175 29.37 -12.89 12.79
N MET A 176 29.95 -12.35 13.86
CA MET A 176 30.64 -11.05 13.83
C MET A 176 32.07 -11.17 13.29
N ARG A 177 32.22 -11.28 11.97
CA ARG A 177 33.51 -11.24 11.27
C ARG A 177 33.67 -9.94 10.47
N GLY A 178 34.35 -8.97 11.07
CA GLY A 178 34.67 -7.68 10.47
C GLY A 178 33.46 -6.73 10.40
N ASP A 179 33.50 -5.81 9.44
CA ASP A 179 32.54 -4.70 9.29
C ASP A 179 31.25 -5.06 8.53
N ARG A 180 30.93 -6.35 8.42
CA ARG A 180 29.77 -6.79 7.63
C ARG A 180 28.52 -6.82 8.49
N ILE A 181 27.44 -6.30 7.92
CA ILE A 181 26.10 -6.46 8.47
C ILE A 181 25.67 -7.91 8.24
N ILE A 182 25.16 -8.54 9.29
CA ILE A 182 24.72 -9.95 9.25
C ILE A 182 23.23 -10.01 9.54
N CYS A 183 22.49 -10.68 8.67
CA CYS A 183 21.09 -11.04 8.90
C CYS A 183 21.03 -12.54 9.13
N THR A 184 20.47 -12.96 10.27
CA THR A 184 20.45 -14.38 10.67
C THR A 184 19.22 -14.70 11.51
N THR A 185 18.84 -15.98 11.48
CA THR A 185 17.99 -16.57 12.51
C THR A 185 18.76 -16.62 13.82
N LEU A 186 18.11 -16.28 14.93
CA LEU A 186 18.69 -16.34 16.27
C LEU A 186 18.15 -17.53 17.06
N ARG A 187 19.06 -18.19 17.79
CA ARG A 187 18.72 -19.19 18.79
C ARG A 187 18.34 -18.51 20.11
N GLN A 188 17.61 -19.20 20.98
CA GLN A 188 17.23 -18.71 22.31
C GLN A 188 18.36 -17.99 23.07
N ARG A 189 19.56 -18.59 23.12
CA ARG A 189 20.70 -17.99 23.84
C ARG A 189 21.13 -16.65 23.27
N GLU A 190 21.16 -16.54 21.94
CA GLU A 190 21.54 -15.32 21.23
C GLU A 190 20.45 -14.26 21.39
N MET A 191 19.17 -14.65 21.30
CA MET A 191 18.01 -13.79 21.56
C MET A 191 18.07 -13.19 22.97
N THR A 192 18.27 -14.02 23.99
CA THR A 192 18.31 -13.56 25.38
C THR A 192 19.49 -12.62 25.66
N PHE A 193 20.64 -12.82 24.99
CA PHE A 193 21.78 -11.90 25.11
C PHE A 193 21.53 -10.58 24.38
N LEU A 194 21.05 -10.62 23.14
CA LEU A 194 20.87 -9.44 22.31
C LEU A 194 19.68 -8.58 22.77
N PHE A 195 18.62 -9.23 23.27
CA PHE A 195 17.36 -8.60 23.66
C PHE A 195 16.92 -9.13 25.05
N PRO A 196 17.57 -8.67 26.13
CA PRO A 196 17.19 -9.08 27.48
C PRO A 196 15.77 -8.61 27.80
N GLY A 197 14.90 -9.54 28.19
CA GLY A 197 13.46 -9.29 28.43
C GLY A 197 12.54 -9.72 27.29
N PHE A 198 13.10 -10.28 26.20
CA PHE A 198 12.29 -10.83 25.12
C PHE A 198 11.84 -12.26 25.42
N GLU A 199 10.53 -12.49 25.49
CA GLU A 199 9.93 -13.78 25.89
C GLU A 199 9.93 -14.85 24.78
N HIS A 200 10.34 -14.50 23.55
CA HIS A 200 10.36 -15.43 22.43
C HIS A 200 11.65 -16.25 22.38
N SER A 201 11.50 -17.52 21.99
CA SER A 201 12.59 -18.50 21.97
C SER A 201 13.34 -18.59 20.65
N ASP A 202 12.72 -18.06 19.61
CA ASP A 202 13.18 -18.02 18.24
C ASP A 202 12.81 -16.68 17.59
N GLY A 203 13.52 -16.37 16.50
CA GLY A 203 13.35 -15.13 15.77
C GLY A 203 14.49 -14.90 14.80
N SER A 204 14.57 -13.70 14.26
CA SER A 204 15.68 -13.29 13.41
C SER A 204 16.19 -11.92 13.81
N ALA A 205 17.44 -11.62 13.44
CA ALA A 205 18.03 -10.31 13.68
C ALA A 205 18.95 -9.85 12.57
N ALA A 206 19.06 -8.53 12.46
CA ALA A 206 20.14 -7.84 11.77
C ALA A 206 21.14 -7.26 12.77
N LEU A 207 22.40 -7.59 12.60
CA LEU A 207 23.53 -7.16 13.41
C LEU A 207 24.34 -6.16 12.60
N ILE A 208 24.41 -4.93 13.09
CA ILE A 208 25.05 -3.81 12.40
C ILE A 208 26.24 -3.34 13.24
N PRO A 209 27.48 -3.73 12.87
CA PRO A 209 28.68 -3.22 13.52
C PRO A 209 28.75 -1.69 13.42
N LEU A 210 29.14 -1.03 14.50
CA LEU A 210 29.28 0.43 14.55
C LEU A 210 30.75 0.78 14.73
N HIS A 211 31.35 1.29 13.65
CA HIS A 211 32.76 1.65 13.61
C HIS A 211 32.94 3.06 13.02
N PHE A 212 33.67 3.91 13.73
CA PHE A 212 34.14 5.20 13.20
C PHE A 212 35.34 5.66 14.03
N ASN A 213 36.52 5.72 13.41
CA ASN A 213 37.80 5.94 14.10
C ASN A 213 38.04 4.94 15.25
N GLY A 214 37.61 3.69 15.05
CA GLY A 214 37.66 2.60 16.02
C GLY A 214 36.32 1.90 16.18
N GLU A 215 36.32 0.80 16.93
CA GLU A 215 35.12 0.05 17.31
C GLU A 215 34.32 0.84 18.35
N LEU A 216 33.05 1.11 18.04
CA LEU A 216 32.16 1.87 18.94
C LEU A 216 31.13 0.96 19.59
N GLY A 217 30.65 -0.05 18.86
CA GLY A 217 29.58 -0.90 19.35
C GLY A 217 28.88 -1.73 18.28
N LEU A 218 27.66 -2.13 18.60
CA LEU A 218 26.79 -2.94 17.75
C LEU A 218 25.35 -2.45 17.88
N LEU A 219 24.66 -2.24 16.76
CA LEU A 219 23.21 -2.12 16.73
C LEU A 219 22.57 -3.46 16.33
N ALA A 220 21.79 -4.05 17.23
CA ALA A 220 21.03 -5.26 16.99
C ALA A 220 19.55 -4.91 16.77
N LEU A 221 18.99 -5.38 15.66
CA LEU A 221 17.57 -5.24 15.31
C LEU A 221 16.91 -6.62 15.34
N GLY A 222 15.81 -6.78 16.06
CA GLY A 222 15.15 -8.06 16.28
C GLY A 222 13.74 -8.13 15.68
N SER A 223 13.36 -9.32 15.24
CA SER A 223 12.03 -9.67 14.74
C SER A 223 11.58 -11.01 15.32
N HIS A 224 10.30 -11.11 15.67
CA HIS A 224 9.64 -12.35 16.07
C HIS A 224 9.58 -13.37 14.92
N ASP A 225 9.50 -12.91 13.67
CA ASP A 225 9.51 -13.79 12.50
C ASP A 225 10.96 -14.26 12.21
N PRO A 226 11.25 -15.58 12.26
CA PRO A 226 12.55 -16.14 11.92
C PRO A 226 12.98 -15.90 10.46
N ASN A 227 12.05 -15.58 9.55
CA ASN A 227 12.35 -15.38 8.14
C ASN A 227 12.52 -13.91 7.74
N HIS A 228 12.26 -12.97 8.65
CA HIS A 228 12.31 -11.54 8.37
C HIS A 228 13.73 -11.08 8.01
N PHE A 229 14.70 -11.34 8.88
CA PHE A 229 16.11 -11.06 8.63
C PHE A 229 16.84 -12.30 8.13
N ASN A 230 16.82 -12.50 6.81
CA ASN A 230 17.51 -13.59 6.14
C ASN A 230 18.73 -13.11 5.33
N SER A 231 19.57 -14.05 4.88
CA SER A 231 20.82 -13.78 4.16
C SER A 231 20.65 -13.05 2.82
N ASN A 232 19.44 -13.02 2.26
CA ASN A 232 19.16 -12.42 0.95
C ASN A 232 18.65 -10.98 1.08
N MET A 233 18.49 -10.47 2.31
CA MET A 233 18.01 -9.12 2.56
C MET A 233 19.05 -8.08 2.14
N ASP A 234 18.59 -7.00 1.50
CA ASP A 234 19.45 -5.85 1.22
C ASP A 234 19.81 -5.13 2.53
N THR A 235 21.10 -4.95 2.75
CA THR A 235 21.67 -4.31 3.95
C THR A 235 22.17 -2.90 3.68
N THR A 236 21.97 -2.36 2.47
CA THR A 236 22.42 -1.01 2.09
C THR A 236 21.86 0.06 3.01
N PHE A 237 20.57 -0.05 3.35
CA PHE A 237 19.93 0.88 4.28
C PHE A 237 20.51 0.76 5.70
N ALA A 238 20.64 -0.46 6.21
CA ALA A 238 21.21 -0.72 7.52
C ALA A 238 22.63 -0.17 7.64
N ARG A 239 23.42 -0.24 6.55
CA ARG A 239 24.76 0.37 6.47
C ARG A 239 24.71 1.88 6.60
N TYR A 240 23.82 2.54 5.86
CA TYR A 240 23.66 3.99 5.95
C TYR A 240 23.30 4.47 7.37
N VAL A 241 22.40 3.75 8.04
CA VAL A 241 22.07 4.04 9.45
C VAL A 241 23.28 3.82 10.35
N GLY A 242 23.98 2.71 10.19
CA GLY A 242 25.20 2.40 10.93
C GLY A 242 26.26 3.49 10.79
N ASP A 243 26.47 4.03 9.59
CA ASP A 243 27.44 5.08 9.31
C ASP A 243 27.09 6.40 10.01
N ILE A 244 25.82 6.83 9.94
CA ILE A 244 25.37 8.06 10.62
C ILE A 244 25.48 7.88 12.13
N LEU A 245 24.98 6.76 12.64
CA LEU A 245 24.97 6.48 14.07
C LEU A 245 26.39 6.42 14.62
N SER A 246 27.32 5.75 13.93
CA SER A 246 28.72 5.65 14.34
C SER A 246 29.37 7.03 14.47
N ARG A 247 29.12 7.95 13.52
CA ARG A 247 29.62 9.33 13.59
C ARG A 247 29.05 10.12 14.76
N ARG A 248 27.75 9.97 15.04
CA ARG A 248 27.10 10.62 16.18
C ARG A 248 27.59 10.05 17.52
N LEU A 249 27.72 8.73 17.62
CA LEU A 249 28.23 8.06 18.80
C LEU A 249 29.67 8.47 19.09
N TYR A 250 30.54 8.54 18.08
CA TYR A 250 31.92 8.96 18.27
C TYR A 250 32.05 10.34 18.94
N HIS A 251 31.13 11.27 18.65
CA HIS A 251 31.13 12.59 19.27
C HIS A 251 30.83 12.54 20.77
N PHE A 252 29.93 11.65 21.20
CA PHE A 252 29.54 11.51 22.60
C PHE A 252 30.45 10.57 23.41
N LEU A 253 31.18 9.67 22.75
CA LEU A 253 32.07 8.69 23.38
C LEU A 253 33.55 9.12 23.37
N LYS A 254 33.83 10.39 23.06
CA LYS A 254 35.18 10.96 23.08
C LYS A 254 35.60 11.36 24.48
#